data_AF-A0A537Y5D8-F1
#
_entry.id   AF-A0A537Y5D8-F1
#
_cell.length_a   1.000
_cell.length_b   1.000
_cell.length_c   1.000
_cell.angle_alpha   90.00
_cell.angle_beta   90.00
_cell.angle_gamma   90.00
#
_symmetry.space_group_name_H-M   'P 1'
#
loop_
_entity.id
_entity.type
_entity.pdbx_description
1 polymer ?
#
loop_
_entity_poly.entity_id
_entity_poly.type
_entity_poly.pdbx_seq_one_letter_code
_entity_poly.pdbx_strand_id
1 'polypeptide(L)'
;MSPVLDAGALRRAVVASLDDLRAARALIDAANVFPVADSDTGTNLVMTMEAVVAALDRSSTEPPAVARAVRSGSLVGARGNSGVILAQILRAFADAVEAGPADADQVARAFKRATELAYDAVLEPAEGTILSVVAAAADAAQGSHSDVAGQLVAAARAAAEALARTPEQMPALAAAGVVDAGGMGLVVVLEALARAAGGDVGRPPPRASTGEVLPPVRDEASATYAYEVQYLLRSDAPNLDPLRKLLGAIGDSVAVIGGDGLWRVHVHTDDRAHAVSLGEAFGEPSDVDVVDFAEQIRAANERALEAKESTSEQTAR
;
A
#
# COMPACT_ATOMS: atom_id res chain seq x y z
N MET A 1 -17.63 6.59 27.78
CA MET A 1 -16.74 7.29 26.83
C MET A 1 -17.21 6.90 25.46
N SER A 2 -17.43 7.85 24.55
CA SER A 2 -17.57 7.51 23.12
C SER A 2 -16.32 6.75 22.71
N PRO A 3 -16.43 5.60 22.04
CA PRO A 3 -15.22 4.86 21.65
C PRO A 3 -14.49 5.68 20.59
N VAL A 4 -13.17 5.71 20.73
CA VAL A 4 -12.23 6.58 20.02
C VAL A 4 -11.17 5.69 19.37
N LEU A 5 -10.52 6.20 18.32
CA LEU A 5 -9.31 5.60 17.79
C LEU A 5 -8.10 6.20 18.52
N ASP A 6 -7.45 5.43 19.39
CA ASP A 6 -6.23 5.86 20.08
C ASP A 6 -4.95 5.26 19.46
N ALA A 7 -3.79 5.75 19.91
CA ALA A 7 -2.49 5.26 19.46
C ALA A 7 -2.26 3.78 19.77
N GLY A 8 -2.86 3.25 20.84
CA GLY A 8 -2.80 1.83 21.17
C GLY A 8 -3.56 0.97 20.16
N ALA A 9 -4.75 1.42 19.76
CA ALA A 9 -5.55 0.81 18.70
C ALA A 9 -4.82 0.88 17.36
N LEU A 10 -4.22 2.01 17.00
CA LEU A 10 -3.41 2.12 15.79
C LEU A 10 -2.22 1.15 15.81
N ARG A 11 -1.49 1.05 16.94
CA ARG A 11 -0.38 0.08 17.08
C ARG A 11 -0.87 -1.36 16.88
N ARG A 12 -1.98 -1.75 17.52
CA ARG A 12 -2.58 -3.08 17.36
C ARG A 12 -3.02 -3.33 15.92
N ALA A 13 -3.61 -2.33 15.27
CA ALA A 13 -4.05 -2.41 13.87
C ALA A 13 -2.88 -2.64 12.93
N VAL A 14 -1.74 -1.95 13.12
CA VAL A 14 -0.54 -2.13 12.30
C VAL A 14 0.03 -3.54 12.44
N VAL A 15 0.14 -4.05 13.67
CA VAL A 15 0.64 -5.41 13.92
C VAL A 15 -0.30 -6.46 13.32
N ALA A 16 -1.61 -6.35 13.56
CA ALA A 16 -2.59 -7.27 12.99
C ALA A 16 -2.61 -7.22 11.45
N SER A 17 -2.54 -6.02 10.87
CA SER A 17 -2.43 -5.82 9.43
C SER A 17 -1.24 -6.55 8.83
N LEU A 18 -0.07 -6.55 9.49
CA LEU A 18 1.11 -7.26 8.99
C LEU A 18 0.88 -8.77 8.93
N ASP A 19 0.34 -9.36 9.99
CA ASP A 19 0.05 -10.80 10.02
C ASP A 19 -1.01 -11.18 8.98
N ASP A 20 -2.03 -10.34 8.84
CA ASP A 20 -3.08 -10.53 7.85
C ASP A 20 -2.55 -10.36 6.42
N LEU A 21 -1.68 -9.38 6.14
CA LEU A 21 -1.06 -9.21 4.83
C LEU A 21 -0.14 -10.37 4.49
N ARG A 22 0.63 -10.90 5.46
CA ARG A 22 1.46 -12.11 5.25
C ARG A 22 0.59 -13.30 4.82
N ALA A 23 -0.56 -13.48 5.46
CA ALA A 23 -1.50 -14.54 5.11
C ALA A 23 -2.21 -14.30 3.76
N ALA A 24 -2.39 -13.04 3.34
CA ALA A 24 -3.00 -12.69 2.05
C ALA A 24 -1.97 -12.53 0.91
N ARG A 25 -0.66 -12.51 1.22
CA ARG A 25 0.41 -12.12 0.29
C ARG A 25 0.30 -12.81 -1.07
N ALA A 26 0.20 -14.13 -1.07
CA ALA A 26 0.14 -14.92 -2.31
C ALA A 26 -1.08 -14.57 -3.17
N LEU A 27 -2.23 -14.26 -2.56
CA LEU A 27 -3.44 -13.85 -3.27
C LEU A 27 -3.30 -12.44 -3.84
N ILE A 28 -2.69 -11.53 -3.08
CA ILE A 28 -2.44 -10.15 -3.53
C ILE A 28 -1.43 -10.15 -4.69
N ASP A 29 -0.33 -10.89 -4.55
CA ASP A 29 0.69 -11.05 -5.59
C ASP A 29 0.07 -11.65 -6.87
N ALA A 30 -0.83 -12.63 -6.74
CA ALA A 30 -1.53 -13.22 -7.88
C ALA A 30 -2.48 -12.26 -8.62
N ALA A 31 -3.03 -11.27 -7.91
CA ALA A 31 -3.92 -10.26 -8.48
C ALA A 31 -3.13 -9.10 -9.12
N ASN A 32 -1.81 -9.05 -8.95
CA ASN A 32 -0.98 -7.94 -9.41
C ASN A 32 -0.75 -8.02 -10.92
N VAL A 33 -1.61 -7.32 -11.67
CA VAL A 33 -1.55 -7.22 -13.13
C VAL A 33 -1.44 -5.78 -13.63
N PHE A 34 -1.37 -4.81 -12.73
CA PHE A 34 -1.33 -3.38 -13.04
C PHE A 34 -0.47 -2.62 -12.02
N PRO A 35 0.36 -1.64 -12.46
CA PRO A 35 0.66 -1.30 -13.86
C PRO A 35 1.55 -2.36 -14.53
N VAL A 36 2.32 -3.10 -13.71
CA VAL A 36 3.22 -4.17 -14.15
C VAL A 36 2.77 -5.48 -13.52
N ALA A 37 2.70 -6.55 -14.31
CA ALA A 37 2.31 -7.88 -13.85
C ALA A 37 3.50 -8.67 -13.27
N ASP A 38 4.20 -8.10 -12.30
CA ASP A 38 5.44 -8.65 -11.69
C ASP A 38 5.19 -9.49 -10.43
N SER A 39 3.92 -9.65 -10.03
CA SER A 39 3.51 -10.48 -8.88
C SER A 39 4.17 -10.10 -7.55
N ASP A 40 4.39 -8.81 -7.30
CA ASP A 40 5.10 -8.36 -6.09
C ASP A 40 4.29 -7.49 -5.10
N THR A 41 3.07 -7.05 -5.46
CA THR A 41 2.35 -6.05 -4.67
C THR A 41 2.13 -6.47 -3.21
N GLY A 42 1.74 -7.72 -2.97
CA GLY A 42 1.59 -8.27 -1.62
C GLY A 42 2.94 -8.31 -0.88
N THR A 43 4.01 -8.68 -1.57
CA THR A 43 5.37 -8.64 -1.03
C THR A 43 5.79 -7.21 -0.63
N ASN A 44 5.53 -6.23 -1.49
CA ASN A 44 5.82 -4.81 -1.24
C ASN A 44 5.04 -4.24 -0.05
N LEU A 45 3.75 -4.59 0.07
CA LEU A 45 2.92 -4.19 1.22
C LEU A 45 3.40 -4.83 2.53
N VAL A 46 3.79 -6.11 2.51
CA VAL A 46 4.36 -6.78 3.69
C VAL A 46 5.66 -6.11 4.11
N MET A 47 6.61 -5.87 3.19
CA MET A 47 7.88 -5.21 3.52
C MET A 47 7.68 -3.80 4.09
N THR A 48 6.72 -3.05 3.52
CA THR A 48 6.35 -1.72 4.03
C THR A 48 5.86 -1.82 5.48
N MET A 49 4.96 -2.76 5.78
CA MET A 49 4.40 -2.95 7.11
C MET A 49 5.41 -3.52 8.12
N GLU A 50 6.36 -4.35 7.69
CA GLU A 50 7.47 -4.82 8.52
C GLU A 50 8.35 -3.66 9.00
N ALA A 51 8.65 -2.69 8.13
CA ALA A 51 9.39 -1.50 8.50
C ALA A 51 8.62 -0.63 9.52
N VAL A 52 7.29 -0.53 9.37
CA VAL A 52 6.43 0.18 10.32
C VAL A 52 6.44 -0.51 11.69
N VAL A 53 6.27 -1.83 11.74
CA VAL A 53 6.32 -2.61 12.99
C VAL A 53 7.70 -2.49 13.65
N ALA A 54 8.78 -2.60 12.88
CA ALA A 54 10.13 -2.42 13.40
C ALA A 54 10.35 -1.02 14.00
N ALA A 55 9.79 0.03 13.40
CA ALA A 55 9.83 1.38 13.96
C ALA A 55 9.02 1.49 15.27
N LEU A 56 7.84 0.87 15.33
CA LEU A 56 7.00 0.82 16.53
C LEU A 56 7.62 0.05 17.69
N ASP A 57 8.40 -1.00 17.41
CA ASP A 57 9.08 -1.79 18.44
C ASP A 57 10.23 -1.03 19.11
N ARG A 58 10.72 0.04 18.46
CA ARG A 58 11.71 0.96 19.02
C ARG A 58 11.10 2.22 19.63
N SER A 59 9.78 2.41 19.53
CA SER A 59 9.10 3.60 20.05
C SER A 59 8.53 3.37 21.45
N SER A 60 8.27 4.45 22.19
CA SER A 60 7.38 4.38 23.34
C SER A 60 5.91 4.24 22.88
N THR A 61 5.01 4.02 23.84
CA THR A 61 3.57 3.87 23.59
C THR A 61 2.80 5.19 23.62
N GLU A 62 3.48 6.31 23.86
CA GLU A 62 2.86 7.64 23.88
C GLU A 62 2.36 8.03 22.49
N PRO A 63 1.19 8.71 22.36
CA PRO A 63 0.59 8.97 21.05
C PRO A 63 1.52 9.67 20.04
N PRO A 64 2.29 10.71 20.40
CA PRO A 64 3.24 11.33 19.46
C PRO A 64 4.37 10.40 19.02
N ALA A 65 4.80 9.48 19.88
CA ALA A 65 5.86 8.52 19.56
C ALA A 65 5.35 7.44 18.59
N VAL A 66 4.15 6.93 18.81
CA VAL A 66 3.47 5.99 17.90
C VAL A 66 3.23 6.64 16.54
N ALA A 67 2.66 7.85 16.51
CA ALA A 67 2.41 8.56 15.26
C ALA A 67 3.70 8.77 14.45
N ARG A 68 4.78 9.22 15.11
CA ARG A 68 6.10 9.37 14.47
C ARG A 68 6.66 8.05 13.96
N ALA A 69 6.55 6.98 14.73
CA ALA A 69 7.03 5.66 14.31
C ALA A 69 6.27 5.14 13.09
N VAL A 70 4.95 5.32 13.04
CA VAL A 70 4.14 4.95 11.88
C VAL A 70 4.56 5.75 10.64
N ARG A 71 4.64 7.09 10.74
CA ARG A 71 5.04 7.95 9.62
C ARG A 71 6.44 7.65 9.08
N SER A 72 7.41 7.54 9.98
CA SER A 72 8.81 7.32 9.58
C SER A 72 9.05 5.91 9.06
N GLY A 73 8.47 4.90 9.73
CA GLY A 73 8.57 3.51 9.30
C GLY A 73 7.90 3.27 7.95
N SER A 74 6.73 3.87 7.71
CA SER A 74 6.04 3.70 6.43
C SER A 74 6.77 4.43 5.29
N LEU A 75 7.27 5.65 5.52
CA LEU A 75 8.02 6.41 4.51
C LEU A 75 9.33 5.72 4.11
N VAL A 76 10.12 5.29 5.10
CA VAL A 76 11.41 4.63 4.88
C VAL A 76 11.23 3.24 4.27
N GLY A 77 10.19 2.52 4.72
CA GLY A 77 9.91 1.16 4.31
C GLY A 77 9.13 1.01 3.01
N ALA A 78 8.55 2.08 2.47
CA ALA A 78 7.68 2.03 1.30
C ALA A 78 8.38 1.38 0.11
N ARG A 79 7.86 0.26 -0.38
CA ARG A 79 8.33 -0.44 -1.59
C ARG A 79 7.28 -0.38 -2.68
N GLY A 80 7.70 -0.07 -3.90
CA GLY A 80 6.80 0.06 -5.04
C GLY A 80 5.76 1.18 -4.86
N ASN A 81 4.91 1.37 -5.88
CA ASN A 81 3.82 2.35 -5.80
C ASN A 81 2.79 1.99 -4.73
N SER A 82 2.45 0.70 -4.60
CA SER A 82 1.50 0.22 -3.58
C SER A 82 1.97 0.53 -2.15
N GLY A 83 3.26 0.35 -1.84
CA GLY A 83 3.83 0.69 -0.53
C GLY A 83 3.88 2.20 -0.30
N VAL A 84 4.21 2.98 -1.34
CA VAL A 84 4.20 4.46 -1.28
C VAL A 84 2.81 5.02 -0.98
N ILE A 85 1.77 4.51 -1.64
CA ILE A 85 0.38 4.92 -1.40
C ILE A 85 -0.07 4.49 0.00
N LEU A 86 0.20 3.24 0.40
CA LEU A 86 -0.13 2.77 1.75
C LEU A 86 0.55 3.63 2.82
N ALA A 87 1.80 4.05 2.60
CA ALA A 87 2.53 4.90 3.53
C ALA A 87 1.84 6.26 3.75
N GLN A 88 1.25 6.84 2.71
CA GLN A 88 0.47 8.07 2.82
C GLN A 88 -0.86 7.87 3.55
N ILE A 89 -1.54 6.74 3.32
CA ILE A 89 -2.76 6.40 4.06
C ILE A 89 -2.45 6.26 5.56
N LEU A 90 -1.40 5.50 5.91
CA LEU A 90 -0.96 5.33 7.30
C LEU A 90 -0.55 6.64 7.96
N ARG A 91 0.09 7.55 7.22
CA ARG A 91 0.42 8.91 7.70
C ARG A 91 -0.82 9.66 8.16
N ALA A 92 -1.91 9.63 7.39
CA ALA A 92 -3.14 10.34 7.77
C ALA A 92 -3.75 9.83 9.09
N PHE A 93 -3.72 8.51 9.32
CA PHE A 93 -4.17 7.94 10.60
C PHE A 93 -3.21 8.21 11.76
N ALA A 94 -1.89 8.23 11.49
CA ALA A 94 -0.90 8.63 12.48
C ALA A 94 -1.11 10.08 12.95
N ASP A 95 -1.34 11.00 12.01
CA ASP A 95 -1.61 12.41 12.29
C ASP A 95 -2.90 12.57 13.12
N ALA A 96 -3.91 11.76 12.87
CA ALA A 96 -5.18 11.82 13.60
C ALA A 96 -5.06 11.46 15.09
N VAL A 97 -4.14 10.54 15.44
CA VAL A 97 -3.97 10.06 16.83
C VAL A 97 -2.81 10.74 17.57
N GLU A 98 -2.03 11.59 16.90
CA GLU A 98 -0.81 12.19 17.47
C GLU A 98 -1.10 13.07 18.69
N ALA A 99 -2.17 13.86 18.65
CA ALA A 99 -2.56 14.76 19.74
C ALA A 99 -3.35 14.05 20.87
N GLY A 100 -3.68 12.77 20.70
CA GLY A 100 -4.53 12.00 21.60
C GLY A 100 -5.57 11.16 20.84
N PRO A 101 -6.52 10.54 21.55
CA PRO A 101 -7.55 9.72 20.91
C PRO A 101 -8.41 10.52 19.93
N ALA A 102 -8.65 9.96 18.75
CA ALA A 102 -9.47 10.53 17.70
C ALA A 102 -10.94 10.12 17.83
N ASP A 103 -11.83 11.09 17.79
CA ASP A 103 -13.28 10.87 17.67
C ASP A 103 -13.70 10.56 16.22
N ALA A 104 -15.01 10.32 16.00
CA ALA A 104 -15.54 9.96 14.69
C ALA A 104 -15.31 11.06 13.63
N ASP A 105 -15.38 12.34 14.01
CA ASP A 105 -15.15 13.44 13.08
C ASP A 105 -13.66 13.53 12.70
N GLN A 106 -12.76 13.29 13.65
CA GLN A 106 -11.32 13.20 13.40
C GLN A 106 -10.97 12.01 12.51
N VAL A 107 -11.61 10.85 12.71
CA VAL A 107 -11.42 9.67 11.87
C VAL A 107 -11.95 9.91 10.45
N ALA A 108 -13.12 10.53 10.28
CA ALA A 108 -13.64 10.92 8.96
C ALA A 108 -12.68 11.86 8.22
N ARG A 109 -12.13 12.86 8.94
CA ARG A 109 -11.10 13.75 8.38
C ARG A 109 -9.82 13.00 8.03
N ALA A 110 -9.42 12.00 8.82
CA ALA A 110 -8.25 11.17 8.53
C ALA A 110 -8.43 10.39 7.23
N PHE A 111 -9.60 9.77 6.99
CA PHE A 111 -9.89 9.10 5.72
C PHE A 111 -9.90 10.05 4.51
N LYS A 112 -10.51 11.23 4.68
CA LYS A 112 -10.48 12.25 3.62
C LYS A 112 -9.04 12.65 3.31
N ARG A 113 -8.23 12.89 4.35
CA ARG A 113 -6.82 13.24 4.19
C ARG A 113 -6.00 12.10 3.59
N ALA A 114 -6.28 10.86 3.96
CA ALA A 114 -5.66 9.67 3.37
C ALA A 114 -5.93 9.58 1.87
N THR A 115 -7.17 9.87 1.45
CA THR A 115 -7.55 9.92 0.03
C THR A 115 -6.77 11.01 -0.70
N GLU A 116 -6.78 12.25 -0.19
CA GLU A 116 -6.02 13.36 -0.79
C GLU A 116 -4.53 13.02 -0.95
N LEU A 117 -3.89 12.54 0.12
CA LEU A 117 -2.48 12.16 0.09
C LEU A 117 -2.18 11.00 -0.85
N ALA A 118 -3.09 10.02 -0.98
CA ALA A 118 -2.93 8.89 -1.87
C ALA A 118 -2.98 9.31 -3.35
N TYR A 119 -3.91 10.19 -3.73
CA TYR A 119 -3.98 10.75 -5.08
C TYR A 119 -2.78 11.66 -5.36
N ASP A 120 -2.39 12.50 -4.40
CA ASP A 120 -1.24 13.40 -4.52
C ASP A 120 0.10 12.65 -4.57
N ALA A 121 0.17 11.39 -4.10
CA ALA A 121 1.39 10.60 -4.05
C ALA A 121 1.93 10.25 -5.44
N VAL A 122 1.04 10.07 -6.41
CA VAL A 122 1.38 9.61 -7.77
C VAL A 122 1.25 10.74 -8.78
N LEU A 123 1.99 10.68 -9.88
CA LEU A 123 1.89 11.67 -10.95
C LEU A 123 0.62 11.51 -11.80
N GLU A 124 0.23 10.26 -12.08
CA GLU A 124 -0.93 9.92 -12.90
C GLU A 124 -1.87 8.99 -12.11
N PRO A 125 -2.84 9.56 -11.35
CA PRO A 125 -3.82 8.78 -10.62
C PRO A 125 -4.70 7.95 -11.57
N ALA A 126 -4.96 6.69 -11.20
CA ALA A 126 -5.80 5.77 -11.96
C ALA A 126 -6.97 5.26 -11.12
N GLU A 127 -8.20 5.43 -11.62
CA GLU A 127 -9.39 4.79 -11.05
C GLU A 127 -9.37 3.27 -11.28
N GLY A 128 -10.10 2.52 -10.47
CA GLY A 128 -10.01 1.06 -10.44
C GLY A 128 -8.75 0.54 -9.73
N THR A 129 -8.12 1.38 -8.91
CA THR A 129 -6.96 1.01 -8.07
C THR A 129 -7.25 1.20 -6.59
N ILE A 130 -6.24 1.02 -5.73
CA ILE A 130 -6.24 1.39 -4.31
C ILE A 130 -6.81 2.79 -4.05
N LEU A 131 -6.69 3.71 -5.01
CA LEU A 131 -7.22 5.07 -4.94
C LEU A 131 -8.75 5.12 -4.87
N SER A 132 -9.44 4.33 -5.70
CA SER A 132 -10.91 4.23 -5.69
C SER A 132 -11.40 3.53 -4.43
N VAL A 133 -10.60 2.58 -3.90
CA VAL A 133 -10.91 1.85 -2.67
C VAL A 133 -10.83 2.75 -1.43
N VAL A 134 -9.75 3.56 -1.30
CA VAL A 134 -9.63 4.51 -0.17
C VAL A 134 -10.68 5.62 -0.25
N ALA A 135 -11.02 6.09 -1.47
CA ALA A 135 -12.05 7.10 -1.66
C ALA A 135 -13.44 6.59 -1.19
N ALA A 136 -13.82 5.37 -1.57
CA ALA A 136 -15.07 4.76 -1.12
C ALA A 136 -15.11 4.56 0.40
N ALA A 137 -13.98 4.18 1.01
CA ALA A 137 -13.85 4.08 2.46
C ALA A 137 -14.07 5.44 3.13
N ALA A 138 -13.52 6.52 2.54
CA ALA A 138 -13.66 7.87 3.05
C ALA A 138 -15.08 8.41 2.94
N ASP A 139 -15.79 8.14 1.85
CA ASP A 139 -17.19 8.52 1.69
C ASP A 139 -18.06 7.83 2.75
N ALA A 140 -17.86 6.54 2.98
CA ALA A 140 -18.57 5.80 4.02
C ALA A 140 -18.25 6.32 5.43
N ALA A 141 -16.98 6.69 5.70
CA ALA A 141 -16.58 7.24 6.99
C ALA A 141 -17.24 8.59 7.31
N GLN A 142 -17.65 9.38 6.29
CA GLN A 142 -18.35 10.65 6.50
C GLN A 142 -19.84 10.50 6.86
N GLY A 143 -20.40 9.29 6.76
CA GLY A 143 -21.78 9.00 7.16
C GLY A 143 -22.05 9.17 8.66
N SER A 144 -23.32 9.09 9.05
CA SER A 144 -23.71 9.06 10.46
C SER A 144 -23.52 7.67 11.04
N HIS A 145 -22.66 7.56 12.05
CA HIS A 145 -22.34 6.29 12.72
C HIS A 145 -22.62 6.37 14.20
N SER A 146 -22.96 5.24 14.81
CA SER A 146 -23.18 5.15 16.26
C SER A 146 -21.91 5.44 17.04
N ASP A 147 -20.76 5.03 16.49
CA ASP A 147 -19.47 5.12 17.14
C ASP A 147 -18.29 4.88 16.15
N VAL A 148 -17.04 5.09 16.62
CA VAL A 148 -15.83 4.94 15.77
C VAL A 148 -15.65 3.51 15.25
N ALA A 149 -15.99 2.50 16.06
CA ALA A 149 -15.89 1.11 15.64
C ALA A 149 -16.84 0.83 14.46
N GLY A 150 -18.10 1.25 14.56
CA GLY A 150 -19.08 1.16 13.49
C GLY A 150 -18.68 1.95 12.24
N GLN A 151 -18.10 3.14 12.41
CA GLN A 151 -17.56 3.95 11.32
C GLN A 151 -16.44 3.22 10.57
N LEU A 152 -15.49 2.62 11.28
CA LEU A 152 -14.39 1.85 10.67
C LEU A 152 -14.89 0.57 9.99
N VAL A 153 -15.90 -0.10 10.56
CA VAL A 153 -16.56 -1.25 9.92
C VAL A 153 -17.26 -0.84 8.63
N ALA A 154 -17.98 0.29 8.63
CA ALA A 154 -18.63 0.81 7.43
C ALA A 154 -17.61 1.18 6.35
N ALA A 155 -16.50 1.84 6.72
CA ALA A 155 -15.41 2.17 5.81
C ALA A 155 -14.76 0.91 5.20
N ALA A 156 -14.48 -0.12 6.00
CA ALA A 156 -13.92 -1.38 5.52
C ALA A 156 -14.88 -2.12 4.56
N ARG A 157 -16.19 -2.12 4.84
CA ARG A 157 -17.19 -2.71 3.94
C ARG A 157 -17.27 -1.96 2.61
N ALA A 158 -17.32 -0.63 2.65
CA ALA A 158 -17.34 0.18 1.43
C ALA A 158 -16.06 0.01 0.60
N ALA A 159 -14.91 -0.14 1.25
CA ALA A 159 -13.65 -0.47 0.60
C ALA A 159 -13.73 -1.84 -0.11
N ALA A 160 -14.27 -2.87 0.53
CA ALA A 160 -14.45 -4.19 -0.06
C ALA A 160 -15.43 -4.18 -1.25
N GLU A 161 -16.53 -3.43 -1.14
CA GLU A 161 -17.48 -3.25 -2.25
C GLU A 161 -16.85 -2.49 -3.42
N ALA A 162 -16.04 -1.46 -3.15
CA ALA A 162 -15.30 -0.73 -4.18
C ALA A 162 -14.25 -1.60 -4.86
N LEU A 163 -13.52 -2.42 -4.08
CA LEU A 163 -12.57 -3.40 -4.59
C LEU A 163 -13.23 -4.37 -5.58
N ALA A 164 -14.41 -4.89 -5.26
CA ALA A 164 -15.14 -5.79 -6.14
C ALA A 164 -15.54 -5.15 -7.48
N ARG A 165 -15.65 -3.81 -7.53
CA ARG A 165 -15.97 -3.03 -8.74
C ARG A 165 -14.75 -2.51 -9.47
N THR A 166 -13.52 -2.70 -8.99
CA THR A 166 -12.33 -2.24 -9.72
C THR A 166 -12.21 -2.83 -11.14
N PRO A 167 -12.66 -4.07 -11.44
CA PRO A 167 -12.66 -4.57 -12.82
C PRO A 167 -13.61 -3.80 -13.74
N GLU A 168 -14.66 -3.17 -13.20
CA GLU A 168 -15.58 -2.33 -14.00
C GLU A 168 -14.93 -1.01 -14.43
N GLN A 169 -13.86 -0.60 -13.74
CA GLN A 169 -13.18 0.69 -13.92
C GLN A 169 -11.86 0.54 -14.68
N MET A 170 -11.21 -0.62 -14.57
CA MET A 170 -9.89 -0.88 -15.15
C MET A 170 -9.92 -2.08 -16.11
N PRO A 171 -9.77 -1.86 -17.44
CA PRO A 171 -9.82 -2.93 -18.44
C PRO A 171 -8.81 -4.05 -18.23
N ALA A 172 -7.61 -3.73 -17.73
CA ALA A 172 -6.57 -4.73 -17.44
C ALA A 172 -7.02 -5.73 -16.36
N LEU A 173 -7.68 -5.24 -15.30
CA LEU A 173 -8.25 -6.08 -14.24
C LEU A 173 -9.38 -6.96 -14.78
N ALA A 174 -10.29 -6.40 -15.58
CA ALA A 174 -11.37 -7.15 -16.24
C ALA A 174 -10.85 -8.27 -17.15
N ALA A 175 -9.83 -7.97 -17.96
CA ALA A 175 -9.23 -8.92 -18.90
C ALA A 175 -8.46 -10.07 -18.20
N ALA A 176 -8.00 -9.82 -16.97
CA ALA A 176 -7.36 -10.82 -16.11
C ALA A 176 -8.36 -11.54 -15.20
N GLY A 177 -9.57 -11.02 -15.02
CA GLY A 177 -10.58 -11.58 -14.11
C GLY A 177 -10.21 -11.44 -12.64
N VAL A 178 -9.42 -10.42 -12.29
CA VAL A 178 -8.93 -10.14 -10.94
C VAL A 178 -9.37 -8.75 -10.48
N VAL A 179 -9.38 -8.51 -9.17
CA VAL A 179 -9.54 -7.18 -8.58
C VAL A 179 -8.18 -6.50 -8.42
N ASP A 180 -8.17 -5.23 -8.00
CA ASP A 180 -6.92 -4.50 -7.79
C ASP A 180 -6.10 -5.06 -6.60
N ALA A 181 -4.82 -5.33 -6.82
CA ALA A 181 -3.95 -5.90 -5.79
C ALA A 181 -3.70 -4.93 -4.62
N GLY A 182 -3.45 -3.65 -4.92
CA GLY A 182 -3.24 -2.62 -3.90
C GLY A 182 -4.50 -2.41 -3.04
N GLY A 183 -5.65 -2.33 -3.68
CA GLY A 183 -6.96 -2.23 -3.06
C GLY A 183 -7.29 -3.45 -2.18
N MET A 184 -6.94 -4.65 -2.62
CA MET A 184 -7.06 -5.87 -1.81
C MET A 184 -6.22 -5.77 -0.53
N GLY A 185 -4.98 -5.31 -0.64
CA GLY A 185 -4.13 -5.04 0.52
C GLY A 185 -4.69 -3.98 1.45
N LEU A 186 -5.27 -2.90 0.91
CA LEU A 186 -5.90 -1.86 1.72
C LEU A 186 -7.12 -2.37 2.49
N VAL A 187 -7.98 -3.19 1.88
CA VAL A 187 -9.12 -3.80 2.58
C VAL A 187 -8.64 -4.61 3.78
N VAL A 188 -7.57 -5.40 3.62
CA VAL A 188 -6.95 -6.15 4.73
C VAL A 188 -6.53 -5.22 5.88
N VAL A 189 -5.91 -4.09 5.56
CA VAL A 189 -5.47 -3.10 6.55
C VAL A 189 -6.65 -2.43 7.26
N LEU A 190 -7.69 -2.04 6.51
CA LEU A 190 -8.88 -1.37 7.07
C LEU A 190 -9.70 -2.31 7.97
N GLU A 191 -9.81 -3.58 7.59
CA GLU A 191 -10.43 -4.59 8.45
C GLU A 191 -9.66 -4.77 9.77
N ALA A 192 -8.33 -4.79 9.74
CA ALA A 192 -7.51 -4.89 10.94
C ALA A 192 -7.65 -3.63 11.82
N LEU A 193 -7.76 -2.45 11.23
CA LEU A 193 -8.04 -1.20 11.93
C LEU A 193 -9.40 -1.22 12.63
N ALA A 194 -10.44 -1.67 11.93
CA ALA A 194 -11.78 -1.84 12.50
C ALA A 194 -11.78 -2.84 13.67
N ARG A 195 -11.12 -4.00 13.52
CA ARG A 195 -10.96 -4.99 14.60
C ARG A 195 -10.24 -4.40 15.82
N ALA A 196 -9.16 -3.65 15.61
CA ALA A 196 -8.37 -3.06 16.69
C ALA A 196 -9.13 -1.97 17.48
N ALA A 197 -10.13 -1.35 16.85
CA ALA A 197 -11.07 -0.41 17.46
C ALA A 197 -12.30 -1.11 18.10
N GLY A 198 -12.38 -2.44 18.06
CA GLY A 198 -13.48 -3.22 18.63
C GLY A 198 -14.67 -3.46 17.70
N GLY A 199 -14.53 -3.13 16.41
CA GLY A 199 -15.54 -3.39 15.40
C GLY A 199 -15.58 -4.85 14.94
N ASP A 200 -16.79 -5.36 14.70
CA ASP A 200 -16.99 -6.67 14.08
C ASP A 200 -17.10 -6.52 12.56
N VAL A 201 -16.03 -6.88 11.86
CA VAL A 201 -15.98 -6.93 10.38
C VAL A 201 -16.49 -8.27 9.83
N GLY A 202 -16.99 -9.16 10.67
CA GLY A 202 -17.30 -10.54 10.34
C GLY A 202 -16.04 -11.40 10.24
N ARG A 203 -16.23 -12.68 9.93
CA ARG A 203 -15.11 -13.57 9.60
C ARG A 203 -14.59 -13.16 8.22
N PRO A 204 -13.28 -12.91 8.04
CA PRO A 204 -12.74 -12.73 6.71
C PRO A 204 -13.15 -13.96 5.88
N PRO A 205 -13.60 -13.79 4.62
CA PRO A 205 -13.88 -14.94 3.77
C PRO A 205 -12.65 -15.85 3.82
N PRO A 206 -12.81 -17.19 3.84
CA PRO A 206 -11.66 -18.07 3.77
C PRO A 206 -10.86 -17.66 2.55
N ARG A 207 -9.72 -17.01 2.79
CA ARG A 207 -8.76 -16.65 1.75
C ARG A 207 -8.40 -17.99 1.15
N ALA A 208 -8.85 -18.22 -0.09
CA ALA A 208 -8.86 -19.55 -0.68
C ALA A 208 -7.50 -20.20 -0.41
N SER A 209 -7.50 -21.37 0.24
CA SER A 209 -6.31 -22.20 0.27
C SER A 209 -5.92 -22.37 -1.20
N THR A 210 -4.75 -21.86 -1.56
CA THR A 210 -4.18 -21.91 -2.90
C THR A 210 -4.28 -23.34 -3.45
N GLY A 211 -5.34 -23.57 -4.21
CA GLY A 211 -5.73 -24.86 -4.79
C GLY A 211 -6.56 -24.65 -6.04
N GLU A 212 -7.17 -23.47 -6.21
CA GLU A 212 -7.61 -22.98 -7.52
C GLU A 212 -6.46 -22.22 -8.17
N VAL A 213 -6.06 -22.77 -9.32
CA VAL A 213 -4.99 -22.36 -10.23
C VAL A 213 -4.77 -20.85 -10.22
N LEU A 214 -3.63 -20.41 -9.65
CA LEU A 214 -3.05 -19.11 -9.96
C LEU A 214 -3.04 -18.97 -11.48
N PRO A 215 -3.69 -17.96 -12.08
CA PRO A 215 -3.57 -17.75 -13.51
C PRO A 215 -2.07 -17.67 -13.84
N PRO A 216 -1.60 -18.31 -14.92
CA PRO A 216 -0.21 -18.16 -15.31
C PRO A 216 0.07 -16.66 -15.45
N VAL A 217 1.16 -16.19 -14.83
CA VAL A 217 1.71 -14.88 -15.12
C VAL A 217 1.91 -14.87 -16.64
N ARG A 218 1.16 -14.00 -17.33
CA ARG A 218 1.24 -13.96 -18.80
C ARG A 218 2.67 -13.57 -19.16
N ASP A 219 3.27 -14.28 -20.12
CA ASP A 219 4.67 -14.08 -20.56
C ASP A 219 4.95 -12.65 -21.08
N GLU A 220 3.92 -11.85 -21.35
CA GLU A 220 4.05 -10.49 -21.85
C GLU A 220 3.87 -9.49 -20.70
N ALA A 221 4.99 -9.08 -20.11
CA ALA A 221 5.05 -7.88 -19.29
C ALA A 221 4.63 -6.68 -20.15
N SER A 222 3.49 -6.06 -19.85
CA SER A 222 3.08 -4.80 -20.46
C SER A 222 3.73 -3.61 -19.74
N ALA A 223 5.00 -3.72 -19.35
CA ALA A 223 5.73 -2.61 -18.76
C ALA A 223 6.22 -1.68 -19.89
N THR A 224 5.94 -0.38 -19.78
CA THR A 224 6.47 0.62 -20.73
C THR A 224 7.99 0.73 -20.62
N TYR A 225 8.52 0.56 -19.42
CA TYR A 225 9.94 0.68 -19.06
C TYR A 225 10.45 -0.59 -18.38
N ALA A 226 11.75 -0.86 -18.52
CA ALA A 226 12.34 -2.13 -18.05
C ALA A 226 12.72 -2.14 -16.56
N TYR A 227 12.91 -0.97 -15.94
CA TYR A 227 13.38 -0.89 -14.57
C TYR A 227 12.50 -0.05 -13.67
N GLU A 228 12.47 -0.44 -12.40
CA GLU A 228 12.06 0.39 -11.29
C GLU A 228 13.29 0.99 -10.60
N VAL A 229 13.22 2.28 -10.29
CA VAL A 229 14.22 2.97 -9.47
C VAL A 229 13.51 3.60 -8.28
N GLN A 230 13.95 3.23 -7.08
CA GLN A 230 13.45 3.79 -5.84
C GLN A 230 14.59 4.21 -4.91
N TYR A 231 14.42 5.31 -4.20
CA TYR A 231 15.44 5.82 -3.27
C TYR A 231 14.85 6.73 -2.20
N LEU A 232 15.61 6.95 -1.14
CA LEU A 232 15.36 8.04 -0.19
C LEU A 232 16.12 9.28 -0.62
N LEU A 233 15.49 10.44 -0.48
CA LEU A 233 16.09 11.73 -0.78
C LEU A 233 16.01 12.63 0.45
N ARG A 234 17.18 13.01 0.98
CA ARG A 234 17.25 14.05 2.01
C ARG A 234 17.22 15.41 1.35
N SER A 235 16.21 16.21 1.65
CA SER A 235 16.01 17.53 1.03
C SER A 235 15.22 18.45 1.94
N ASP A 236 15.71 19.67 2.11
CA ASP A 236 15.02 20.76 2.81
C ASP A 236 13.99 21.47 1.92
N ALA A 237 13.81 21.02 0.68
CA ALA A 237 12.81 21.59 -0.22
C ALA A 237 11.40 21.42 0.38
N PRO A 238 10.55 22.47 0.35
CA PRO A 238 9.22 22.41 0.94
C PRO A 238 8.26 21.51 0.14
N ASN A 239 8.54 21.30 -1.15
CA ASN A 239 7.87 20.34 -2.01
C ASN A 239 8.84 19.86 -3.10
N LEU A 240 8.57 18.67 -3.64
CA LEU A 240 9.34 18.06 -4.72
C LEU A 240 8.48 17.84 -5.98
N ASP A 241 7.45 18.67 -6.18
CA ASP A 241 6.66 18.66 -7.42
C ASP A 241 7.51 18.86 -8.68
N PRO A 242 8.53 19.74 -8.68
CA PRO A 242 9.42 19.87 -9.83
C PRO A 242 10.19 18.57 -10.12
N LEU A 243 10.70 17.87 -9.09
CA LEU A 243 11.37 16.58 -9.27
C LEU A 243 10.40 15.53 -9.83
N ARG A 244 9.18 15.45 -9.29
CA ARG A 244 8.14 14.54 -9.79
C ARG A 244 7.84 14.76 -11.27
N LYS A 245 7.75 16.01 -11.72
CA LYS A 245 7.54 16.35 -13.14
C LYS A 245 8.73 15.97 -14.03
N LEU A 246 9.95 16.17 -13.54
CA LEU A 246 11.16 15.79 -14.28
C LEU A 246 11.27 14.27 -14.44
N LEU A 247 10.94 13.51 -13.39
CA LEU A 247 10.88 12.04 -13.45
C LEU A 247 9.79 11.57 -14.42
N GLY A 248 8.63 12.23 -14.44
CA GLY A 248 7.56 11.94 -15.40
C GLY A 248 7.90 12.21 -16.86
N ALA A 249 8.98 12.96 -17.14
CA ALA A 249 9.46 13.17 -18.50
C ALA A 249 10.37 12.03 -19.00
N ILE A 250 10.83 11.15 -18.10
CA ILE A 250 11.76 10.06 -18.41
C ILE A 250 11.21 8.68 -18.04
N GLY A 251 9.99 8.62 -17.51
CA GLY A 251 9.43 7.43 -16.90
C GLY A 251 7.92 7.52 -16.68
N ASP A 252 7.33 6.44 -16.22
CA ASP A 252 5.94 6.39 -15.76
C ASP A 252 5.88 5.93 -14.30
N SER A 253 4.65 5.74 -13.80
CA SER A 253 4.42 5.20 -12.45
C SER A 253 5.12 6.00 -11.35
N VAL A 254 5.29 7.32 -11.55
CA VAL A 254 6.12 8.17 -10.67
C VAL A 254 5.42 8.48 -9.37
N ALA A 255 6.13 8.32 -8.25
CA ALA A 255 5.70 8.79 -6.95
C ALA A 255 6.83 9.50 -6.19
N VAL A 256 6.52 10.64 -5.58
CA VAL A 256 7.44 11.42 -4.74
C VAL A 256 6.70 11.87 -3.49
N ILE A 257 6.91 11.16 -2.39
CA ILE A 257 6.19 11.38 -1.14
C ILE A 257 7.14 11.72 0.00
N GLY A 258 6.62 12.37 1.05
CA GLY A 258 7.40 12.67 2.25
C GLY A 258 7.12 14.06 2.80
N GLY A 259 8.18 14.68 3.29
CA GLY A 259 8.16 15.98 3.96
C GLY A 259 9.16 16.02 5.12
N ASP A 260 9.30 17.17 5.74
CA ASP A 260 10.12 17.35 6.96
C ASP A 260 11.58 16.86 6.82
N GLY A 261 12.17 17.08 5.64
CA GLY A 261 13.58 16.79 5.37
C GLY A 261 13.86 15.43 4.71
N LEU A 262 12.86 14.53 4.61
CA LEU A 262 13.02 13.21 4.02
C LEU A 262 11.90 12.88 3.04
N TRP A 263 12.29 12.32 1.89
CA TRP A 263 11.40 11.96 0.79
C TRP A 263 11.68 10.55 0.30
N ARG A 264 10.66 9.88 -0.20
CA ARG A 264 10.73 8.61 -0.94
C ARG A 264 10.40 8.91 -2.39
N VAL A 265 11.29 8.49 -3.29
CA VAL A 265 11.15 8.64 -4.73
C VAL A 265 11.01 7.26 -5.35
N HIS A 266 10.11 7.14 -6.31
CA HIS A 266 9.84 5.96 -7.11
C HIS A 266 9.57 6.37 -8.56
N VAL A 267 10.15 5.66 -9.52
CA VAL A 267 9.87 5.82 -10.95
C VAL A 267 10.14 4.52 -11.71
N HIS A 268 9.34 4.24 -12.73
CA HIS A 268 9.65 3.22 -13.73
C HIS A 268 10.30 3.90 -14.94
N THR A 269 11.52 3.48 -15.32
CA THR A 269 12.32 4.14 -16.37
C THR A 269 13.38 3.21 -16.96
N ASP A 270 13.82 3.48 -18.18
CA ASP A 270 15.01 2.85 -18.76
C ASP A 270 16.31 3.56 -18.36
N ASP A 271 16.24 4.85 -18.00
CA ASP A 271 17.40 5.69 -17.70
C ASP A 271 17.64 5.81 -16.18
N ARG A 272 18.07 4.69 -15.60
CA ARG A 272 18.26 4.54 -14.16
C ARG A 272 19.19 5.57 -13.53
N ALA A 273 20.31 5.85 -14.22
CA ALA A 273 21.32 6.78 -13.74
C ALA A 273 20.78 8.21 -13.74
N HIS A 274 20.04 8.60 -14.77
CA HIS A 274 19.43 9.92 -14.85
C HIS A 274 18.33 10.11 -13.81
N ALA A 275 17.51 9.09 -13.51
CA ALA A 275 16.51 9.17 -12.45
C ALA A 275 17.11 9.48 -11.06
N VAL A 276 18.28 8.91 -10.75
CA VAL A 276 19.01 9.23 -9.50
C VAL A 276 19.63 10.63 -9.60
N SER A 277 20.26 10.96 -10.72
CA SER A 277 20.90 12.27 -10.94
C SER A 277 19.91 13.44 -10.87
N LEU A 278 18.67 13.26 -11.34
CA LEU A 278 17.60 14.23 -11.13
C LEU A 278 17.35 14.49 -9.64
N GLY A 279 17.38 13.45 -8.80
CA GLY A 279 17.25 13.58 -7.35
C GLY A 279 18.41 14.38 -6.72
N GLU A 280 19.64 14.19 -7.20
CA GLU A 280 20.84 14.91 -6.72
C GLU A 280 20.71 16.44 -6.89
N ALA A 281 19.95 16.89 -7.89
CA ALA A 281 19.68 18.32 -8.08
C ALA A 281 18.79 18.93 -6.99
N PHE A 282 18.08 18.10 -6.21
CA PHE A 282 17.15 18.53 -5.15
C PHE A 282 17.61 18.15 -3.75
N GLY A 283 18.65 17.35 -3.59
CA GLY A 283 19.11 16.87 -2.28
C GLY A 283 20.12 15.74 -2.38
N GLU A 284 20.21 14.94 -1.32
CA GLU A 284 21.15 13.82 -1.22
C GLU A 284 20.39 12.47 -1.32
N PRO A 285 20.48 11.75 -2.45
CA PRO A 285 19.93 10.41 -2.58
C PRO A 285 20.66 9.39 -1.69
N SER A 286 19.93 8.42 -1.18
CA SER A 286 20.42 7.32 -0.35
C SER A 286 19.49 6.11 -0.51
N ASP A 287 19.95 4.93 -0.08
CA ASP A 287 19.19 3.68 -0.16
C ASP A 287 18.59 3.44 -1.55
N VAL A 288 19.42 3.67 -2.59
CA VAL A 288 19.05 3.47 -3.98
C VAL A 288 18.89 1.98 -4.24
N ASP A 289 17.71 1.62 -4.73
CA ASP A 289 17.34 0.28 -5.12
C ASP A 289 16.81 0.31 -6.55
N VAL A 290 17.25 -0.66 -7.34
CA VAL A 290 16.98 -0.75 -8.77
C VAL A 290 16.54 -2.18 -9.06
N VAL A 291 15.34 -2.32 -9.61
CA VAL A 291 14.76 -3.62 -9.95
C VAL A 291 14.58 -3.72 -11.46
N ASP A 292 14.96 -4.86 -12.02
CA ASP A 292 14.70 -5.23 -13.42
C ASP A 292 13.43 -6.10 -13.45
N PHE A 293 12.36 -5.61 -14.10
CA PHE A 293 11.09 -6.31 -14.11
C PHE A 293 11.19 -7.68 -14.78
N ALA A 294 12.03 -7.83 -15.81
CA ALA A 294 12.19 -9.10 -16.50
C ALA A 294 12.87 -10.14 -15.59
N GLU A 295 13.84 -9.72 -14.78
CA GLU A 295 14.45 -10.58 -13.76
C GLU A 295 13.45 -10.95 -12.67
N GLN A 296 12.68 -9.98 -12.19
CA GLN A 296 11.67 -10.17 -11.16
C GLN A 296 10.58 -11.16 -11.60
N ILE A 297 10.06 -11.00 -12.82
CA ILE A 297 9.06 -11.89 -13.40
C ILE A 297 9.62 -13.31 -13.57
N ARG A 298 10.86 -13.46 -14.04
CA ARG A 298 11.52 -14.78 -14.13
C ARG A 298 11.59 -15.46 -12.76
N ALA A 299 12.04 -14.73 -11.75
CA ALA A 299 12.13 -15.24 -10.38
C ALA A 299 10.75 -15.60 -9.79
N ALA A 300 9.70 -14.82 -10.10
CA ALA A 300 8.33 -15.12 -9.69
C ALA A 300 7.82 -16.41 -10.35
N ASN A 301 8.06 -16.58 -11.64
CA ASN A 301 7.68 -17.78 -12.40
C ASN A 301 8.38 -19.04 -11.90
N GLU A 302 9.68 -18.96 -11.60
CA GLU A 302 10.44 -20.07 -11.02
C GLU A 302 9.85 -20.52 -9.67
N ARG A 303 9.58 -19.58 -8.75
CA ARG A 303 8.92 -19.88 -7.46
C ARG A 303 7.54 -20.52 -7.63
N ALA A 304 6.77 -20.05 -8.61
CA ALA A 304 5.44 -20.60 -8.88
C ALA A 304 5.50 -22.04 -9.42
N LEU A 305 6.54 -22.37 -10.20
CA LEU A 305 6.79 -23.74 -10.68
C LEU A 305 7.20 -24.66 -9.52
N GLU A 306 8.15 -24.24 -8.69
CA GLU A 306 8.60 -25.00 -7.51
C GLU A 306 7.45 -25.29 -6.52
N ALA A 307 6.56 -24.32 -6.32
CA ALA A 307 5.37 -24.49 -5.48
C ALA A 307 4.38 -25.52 -6.04
N LYS A 308 4.22 -25.59 -7.37
CA LYS A 308 3.36 -26.58 -8.04
C LYS A 308 3.94 -27.99 -7.93
N GLU A 309 5.24 -28.14 -8.09
CA GLU A 309 5.93 -29.43 -7.98
C GLU A 309 5.85 -29.99 -6.55
N SER A 310 6.13 -29.18 -5.54
CA SER A 310 6.06 -29.59 -4.12
C SER A 310 4.63 -29.96 -3.67
N THR A 311 3.61 -29.27 -4.16
CA THR A 311 2.20 -29.59 -3.88
C THR A 311 1.77 -30.90 -4.54
N SER A 312 2.24 -31.15 -5.76
CA SER A 312 1.96 -32.39 -6.52
C SER A 312 2.61 -33.61 -5.87
N GLU A 313 3.83 -33.47 -5.31
CA GLU A 313 4.50 -34.54 -4.57
C GLU A 313 3.82 -34.85 -3.23
N GLN A 314 3.23 -33.86 -2.57
CA GLN A 314 2.47 -34.05 -1.32
C GLN A 314 1.10 -34.70 -1.52
N THR A 315 0.44 -34.47 -2.66
CA THR A 315 -0.84 -35.11 -2.99
C THR A 315 -0.69 -36.52 -3.56
N ALA A 316 0.50 -36.88 -4.03
CA ALA A 316 0.83 -38.22 -4.53
C ALA A 316 1.28 -39.22 -3.44
N ARG A 317 1.41 -38.79 -2.17
CA ARG A 317 1.76 -39.63 -1.01
C ARG A 317 0.57 -39.85 -0.10
#